data_AF-A0A1V9ZNC4-F1
#
_entry.id   AF-A0A1V9ZNC4-F1
#
_cell.length_a   1.000
_cell.length_b   1.000
_cell.length_c   1.000
_cell.angle_alpha   90.00
_cell.angle_beta   90.00
_cell.angle_gamma   90.00
#
_symmetry.space_group_name_H-M   'P 1'
#
loop_
_entity.id
_entity.type
_entity.pdbx_description
1 polymer ?
#
loop_
_entity_poly.entity_id
_entity_poly.type
_entity_poly.pdbx_seq_one_letter_code
_entity_poly.pdbx_strand_id
1 'polypeptide(L)'
;MVGSTKQAMDATHSLYNATLDKVLPIALWLEYPACVNQFTYALGIESKTTVTKCASIMVLVIEAAREEKKPNLLMTAATVLRIEAALAKWTHVYRISDSLERIYTCLYELRPDSTMMPKRKRRTFTLVSPLAVAKRTLTSVSRAAASLSRRDLSDARGPRSKLVDSKRSVDETQQKPPVAPSLPAKKDTTLTASAVEIGPPVMALARLRRPSIAVAYAAVLQVLMLGKPPEAPDMLLSVIKEDVLAAAEVRRSQRLQFIEILQRAYDFQTGLCAKGRQAPKVRTKRFGFQDAIDSAVGLYHMSDECAIHDYVETALDPTIQDFLVPFLKAYVKPVWLNEQRWWHRLCRQKK
;
A
#
# COMPACT_ATOMS: atom_id res chain seq x y z
N MET A 1 -17.88 -8.99 22.22
CA MET A 1 -16.90 -9.92 22.82
C MET A 1 -15.63 -9.84 22.01
N VAL A 2 -14.55 -9.32 22.58
CA VAL A 2 -13.23 -9.35 21.92
C VAL A 2 -12.61 -10.69 22.33
N GLY A 3 -12.30 -11.56 21.36
CA GLY A 3 -11.55 -12.79 21.64
C GLY A 3 -10.18 -12.47 22.25
N SER A 4 -9.46 -13.48 22.72
CA SER A 4 -8.10 -13.26 23.22
C SER A 4 -7.24 -12.55 22.17
N THR A 5 -6.30 -11.69 22.58
CA THR A 5 -5.40 -10.97 21.65
C THR A 5 -4.75 -11.90 20.64
N LYS A 6 -4.36 -13.10 21.09
CA LYS A 6 -3.79 -14.15 20.24
C LYS A 6 -4.77 -14.60 19.15
N GLN A 7 -6.04 -14.86 19.48
CA GLN A 7 -7.05 -15.23 18.47
C GLN A 7 -7.22 -14.14 17.42
N ALA A 8 -7.21 -12.87 17.82
CA ALA A 8 -7.28 -11.76 16.87
C ALA A 8 -6.04 -11.71 15.96
N MET A 9 -4.84 -11.91 16.52
CA MET A 9 -3.60 -11.98 15.73
C MET A 9 -3.59 -13.15 14.73
N ASP A 10 -3.99 -14.34 15.17
CA ASP A 10 -4.05 -15.55 14.34
C ASP A 10 -5.10 -15.38 13.24
N ALA A 11 -6.30 -14.88 13.58
CA ALA A 11 -7.34 -14.58 12.60
C ALA A 11 -6.88 -13.55 11.56
N THR A 12 -6.24 -12.45 11.99
CA THR A 12 -5.68 -11.45 11.06
C THR A 12 -4.63 -12.06 10.16
N HIS A 13 -3.77 -12.94 10.68
CA HIS A 13 -2.77 -13.60 9.86
C HIS A 13 -3.39 -14.53 8.82
N SER A 14 -4.36 -15.36 9.21
CA SER A 14 -5.05 -16.28 8.29
C SER A 14 -5.82 -15.53 7.21
N LEU A 15 -6.53 -14.45 7.57
CA LEU A 15 -7.27 -13.62 6.62
C LEU A 15 -6.33 -12.90 5.65
N TYR A 16 -5.17 -12.43 6.11
CA TYR A 16 -4.15 -11.82 5.27
C TYR A 16 -3.63 -12.78 4.21
N ASN A 17 -3.19 -13.98 4.63
CA ASN A 17 -2.69 -14.98 3.69
C ASN A 17 -3.80 -15.41 2.71
N ALA A 18 -5.01 -15.69 3.21
CA ALA A 18 -6.13 -16.11 2.37
C ALA A 18 -6.51 -15.03 1.33
N THR A 19 -6.44 -13.75 1.68
CA THR A 19 -6.70 -12.65 0.74
C THR A 19 -5.60 -12.54 -0.32
N LEU A 20 -4.32 -12.64 0.07
CA LEU A 20 -3.20 -12.59 -0.87
C LEU A 20 -3.16 -13.80 -1.82
N ASP A 21 -3.49 -14.98 -1.30
CA ASP A 21 -3.57 -16.23 -2.07
C ASP A 21 -4.83 -16.30 -2.95
N LYS A 22 -5.64 -15.23 -2.98
CA LYS A 22 -6.91 -15.13 -3.70
C LYS A 22 -7.94 -16.20 -3.29
N VAL A 23 -7.74 -16.83 -2.14
CA VAL A 23 -8.70 -17.76 -1.53
C VAL A 23 -9.90 -16.99 -1.01
N LEU A 24 -9.68 -15.79 -0.44
CA LEU A 24 -10.73 -14.88 -0.01
C LEU A 24 -10.78 -13.66 -0.95
N PRO A 25 -11.63 -13.66 -2.00
CA PRO A 25 -11.71 -12.57 -2.96
C PRO A 25 -12.19 -11.25 -2.33
N ILE A 26 -11.69 -10.12 -2.83
CA ILE A 26 -12.04 -8.78 -2.35
C ILE A 26 -13.55 -8.50 -2.42
N ALA A 27 -14.25 -9.04 -3.43
CA ALA A 27 -15.70 -8.89 -3.58
C ALA A 27 -16.49 -9.36 -2.34
N LEU A 28 -16.02 -10.40 -1.63
CA LEU A 28 -16.71 -10.86 -0.41
C LEU A 28 -16.57 -9.86 0.74
N TRP A 29 -15.43 -9.18 0.85
CA TRP A 29 -15.28 -8.12 1.85
C TRP A 29 -16.27 -6.97 1.61
N LEU A 30 -16.58 -6.68 0.34
CA LEU A 30 -17.56 -5.67 -0.05
C LEU A 30 -19.01 -6.12 0.19
N GLU A 31 -19.29 -7.41 0.03
CA GLU A 31 -20.61 -8.00 0.29
C GLU A 31 -20.94 -8.02 1.79
N TYR A 32 -19.93 -8.20 2.65
CA TYR A 32 -20.08 -8.30 4.11
C TYR A 32 -19.32 -7.19 4.86
N PRO A 33 -19.81 -5.94 4.85
CA PRO A 33 -19.10 -4.81 5.48
C PRO A 33 -18.97 -4.93 7.01
N ALA A 34 -19.85 -5.69 7.67
CA ALA A 34 -19.71 -5.99 9.09
C ALA A 34 -18.36 -6.68 9.40
N CYS A 35 -17.86 -7.54 8.50
CA CYS A 35 -16.53 -8.16 8.61
C CYS A 35 -15.45 -7.11 8.66
N VAL A 36 -15.51 -6.13 7.75
CA VAL A 36 -14.47 -5.09 7.63
C VAL A 36 -14.46 -4.25 8.91
N ASN A 37 -15.64 -3.87 9.41
CA ASN A 37 -15.77 -3.14 10.67
C ASN A 37 -15.20 -3.93 11.87
N GLN A 38 -15.45 -5.24 11.95
CA GLN A 38 -14.86 -6.08 13.00
C GLN A 38 -13.35 -6.28 12.80
N PHE A 39 -12.90 -6.41 11.56
CA PHE A 39 -11.48 -6.58 11.24
C PHE A 39 -10.64 -5.39 11.72
N THR A 40 -11.21 -4.18 11.72
CA THR A 40 -10.53 -2.98 12.21
C THR A 40 -10.18 -3.00 13.70
N TYR A 41 -10.74 -3.91 14.51
CA TYR A 41 -10.28 -4.12 15.89
C TYR A 41 -8.80 -4.54 15.95
N ALA A 42 -8.28 -5.20 14.90
CA ALA A 42 -6.89 -5.60 14.83
C ALA A 42 -5.92 -4.40 14.74
N LEU A 43 -6.39 -3.21 14.33
CA LEU A 43 -5.57 -1.98 14.35
C LEU A 43 -5.20 -1.52 15.78
N GLY A 44 -5.98 -1.92 16.79
CA GLY A 44 -5.73 -1.59 18.19
C GLY A 44 -4.68 -2.47 18.87
N ILE A 45 -4.29 -3.60 18.25
CA ILE A 45 -3.35 -4.57 18.82
C ILE A 45 -1.93 -3.99 18.82
N GLU A 46 -1.10 -4.34 19.81
CA GLU A 46 0.27 -3.83 19.97
C GLU A 46 1.30 -4.48 19.01
N SER A 47 0.90 -5.49 18.25
CA SER A 47 1.78 -6.19 17.31
C SER A 47 1.89 -5.42 16.00
N LYS A 48 3.07 -4.85 15.72
CA LYS A 48 3.42 -4.18 14.45
C LYS A 48 3.00 -5.03 13.25
N THR A 49 3.36 -6.32 13.26
CA THR A 49 3.05 -7.24 12.15
C THR A 49 1.56 -7.46 11.93
N THR A 50 0.77 -7.54 13.00
CA THR A 50 -0.69 -7.73 12.91
C THR A 50 -1.35 -6.47 12.37
N VAL A 51 -0.95 -5.30 12.85
CA VAL A 51 -1.48 -4.01 12.37
C VAL A 51 -1.10 -3.79 10.91
N THR A 52 0.14 -4.08 10.49
CA THR A 52 0.55 -4.00 9.09
C THR A 52 -0.34 -4.88 8.20
N LYS A 53 -0.53 -6.15 8.55
CA LYS A 53 -1.40 -7.08 7.81
C LYS A 53 -2.84 -6.58 7.71
N CYS A 54 -3.38 -6.08 8.83
CA CYS A 54 -4.72 -5.50 8.88
C CYS A 54 -4.85 -4.28 7.96
N ALA A 55 -3.94 -3.31 8.09
CA ALA A 55 -3.96 -2.09 7.29
C ALA A 55 -3.81 -2.40 5.79
N SER A 56 -2.95 -3.35 5.41
CA SER A 56 -2.78 -3.75 4.01
C SER A 56 -4.06 -4.32 3.39
N ILE A 57 -4.78 -5.21 4.08
CA ILE A 57 -6.08 -5.71 3.56
C ILE A 57 -7.09 -4.57 3.47
N MET A 58 -7.14 -3.70 4.49
CA MET A 58 -8.08 -2.58 4.48
C MET A 58 -7.85 -1.62 3.31
N VAL A 59 -6.60 -1.35 2.93
CA VAL A 59 -6.28 -0.58 1.72
C VAL A 59 -6.92 -1.24 0.49
N LEU A 60 -6.71 -2.55 0.29
CA LEU A 60 -7.26 -3.28 -0.86
C LEU A 60 -8.79 -3.24 -0.92
N VAL A 61 -9.45 -3.42 0.24
CA VAL A 61 -10.91 -3.41 0.33
C VAL A 61 -11.49 -2.03 0.04
N ILE A 62 -10.88 -0.98 0.59
CA ILE A 62 -11.37 0.40 0.42
C ILE A 62 -11.10 0.92 -1.00
N GLU A 63 -9.96 0.59 -1.60
CA GLU A 63 -9.66 0.91 -2.99
C GLU A 63 -10.64 0.21 -3.95
N ALA A 64 -10.94 -1.08 -3.72
CA ALA A 64 -11.94 -1.78 -4.53
C ALA A 64 -13.35 -1.17 -4.38
N ALA A 65 -13.76 -0.76 -3.18
CA ALA A 65 -15.04 -0.05 -3.00
C ALA A 65 -15.08 1.31 -3.68
N ARG A 66 -13.94 2.02 -3.72
CA ARG A 66 -13.81 3.26 -4.49
C ARG A 66 -14.02 3.02 -5.97
N GLU A 67 -13.43 1.97 -6.52
CA GLU A 67 -13.61 1.58 -7.93
C GLU A 67 -15.06 1.20 -8.25
N GLU A 68 -15.73 0.46 -7.37
CA GLU A 68 -17.14 0.08 -7.52
C GLU A 68 -18.13 1.23 -7.27
N LYS A 69 -17.66 2.40 -6.82
CA LYS A 69 -18.48 3.55 -6.40
C LYS A 69 -19.56 3.15 -5.40
N LYS A 70 -19.23 2.25 -4.46
CA LYS A 70 -20.11 1.83 -3.35
C LYS A 70 -19.61 2.38 -2.01
N PRO A 71 -19.60 3.72 -1.80
CA PRO A 71 -19.01 4.31 -0.60
C PRO A 71 -19.78 4.01 0.68
N ASN A 72 -21.10 3.87 0.58
CA ASN A 72 -22.00 3.92 1.73
C ASN A 72 -22.01 2.65 2.60
N LEU A 73 -21.33 1.58 2.19
CA LEU A 73 -21.49 0.28 2.84
C LEU A 73 -20.38 -0.09 3.82
N LEU A 74 -19.16 0.43 3.69
CA LEU A 74 -18.02 -0.23 4.33
C LEU A 74 -17.78 0.13 5.80
N MET A 75 -17.95 1.38 6.20
CA MET A 75 -17.32 1.88 7.43
C MET A 75 -18.31 2.57 8.36
N THR A 76 -18.33 2.13 9.61
CA THR A 76 -19.03 2.81 10.72
C THR A 76 -18.17 3.95 11.31
N ALA A 77 -18.79 4.88 12.03
CA ALA A 77 -18.11 5.98 12.72
C ALA A 77 -17.05 5.45 13.69
N ALA A 78 -17.38 4.36 14.41
CA ALA A 78 -16.45 3.67 15.29
C ALA A 78 -15.21 3.17 14.56
N THR A 79 -15.36 2.72 13.30
CA THR A 79 -14.23 2.27 12.49
C THR A 79 -13.33 3.43 12.08
N VAL A 80 -13.91 4.57 11.67
CA VAL A 80 -13.13 5.79 11.37
C VAL A 80 -12.32 6.23 12.59
N LEU A 81 -12.93 6.25 13.78
CA LEU A 81 -12.23 6.59 15.02
C LEU A 81 -11.09 5.62 15.35
N ARG A 82 -11.22 4.33 15.05
CA ARG A 82 -10.11 3.35 15.20
C ARG A 82 -8.97 3.64 14.22
N ILE A 83 -9.28 4.02 12.99
CA ILE A 83 -8.27 4.40 11.99
C ILE A 83 -7.53 5.66 12.45
N GLU A 84 -8.23 6.69 12.94
CA GLU A 84 -7.61 7.90 13.50
C GLU A 84 -6.70 7.58 14.70
N ALA A 85 -7.18 6.75 15.63
CA ALA A 85 -6.39 6.32 16.79
C ALA A 85 -5.14 5.52 16.36
N ALA A 86 -5.28 4.66 15.35
CA ALA A 86 -4.16 3.91 14.78
C ALA A 86 -3.16 4.82 14.05
N LEU A 87 -3.64 5.83 13.32
CA LEU A 87 -2.79 6.83 12.68
C LEU A 87 -1.93 7.55 13.71
N ALA A 88 -2.52 8.02 14.81
CA ALA A 88 -1.80 8.69 15.88
C ALA A 88 -0.76 7.76 16.56
N LYS A 89 -1.10 6.48 16.74
CA LYS A 89 -0.22 5.50 17.40
C LYS A 89 0.96 5.05 16.52
N TRP A 90 0.73 4.89 15.22
CA TRP A 90 1.67 4.23 14.30
C TRP A 90 2.33 5.19 13.31
N THR A 91 2.34 6.50 13.59
CA THR A 91 2.98 7.53 12.74
C THR A 91 4.43 7.21 12.38
N HIS A 92 5.18 6.62 13.32
CA HIS A 92 6.60 6.28 13.20
C HIS A 92 6.89 4.99 12.41
N VAL A 93 5.88 4.18 12.09
CA VAL A 93 6.04 2.95 11.29
C VAL A 93 5.56 3.19 9.87
N TYR A 94 6.49 3.28 8.92
CA TYR A 94 6.25 3.70 7.55
C TYR A 94 5.15 2.86 6.88
N ARG A 95 5.26 1.53 6.91
CA ARG A 95 4.30 0.64 6.23
C ARG A 95 2.88 0.77 6.78
N ILE A 96 2.76 1.00 8.08
CA ILE A 96 1.45 1.15 8.74
C ILE A 96 0.90 2.55 8.48
N SER A 97 1.67 3.60 8.75
CA SER A 97 1.22 4.98 8.54
C SER A 97 0.85 5.24 7.08
N ASP A 98 1.67 4.81 6.11
CA ASP A 98 1.35 4.96 4.69
C ASP A 98 0.03 4.28 4.30
N SER A 99 -0.18 3.04 4.78
CA SER A 99 -1.43 2.30 4.52
C SER A 99 -2.64 3.00 5.14
N LEU A 100 -2.54 3.44 6.40
CA LEU A 100 -3.62 4.12 7.10
C LEU A 100 -3.94 5.50 6.52
N GLU A 101 -2.92 6.25 6.08
CA GLU A 101 -3.12 7.55 5.45
C GLU A 101 -3.78 7.40 4.07
N ARG A 102 -3.41 6.38 3.30
CA ARG A 102 -4.12 6.02 2.05
C ARG A 102 -5.58 5.67 2.31
N ILE A 103 -5.84 4.84 3.32
CA ILE A 103 -7.21 4.51 3.75
C ILE A 103 -7.98 5.80 4.05
N TYR A 104 -7.40 6.68 4.87
CA TYR A 104 -8.07 7.90 5.31
C TYR A 104 -8.36 8.87 4.15
N THR A 105 -7.40 9.06 3.23
CA THR A 105 -7.62 9.82 1.99
C THR A 105 -8.74 9.22 1.14
N CYS A 106 -8.75 7.89 0.94
CA CYS A 106 -9.80 7.22 0.16
C CYS A 106 -11.18 7.38 0.81
N LEU A 107 -11.27 7.30 2.14
CA LEU A 107 -12.52 7.52 2.86
C LEU A 107 -13.04 8.96 2.70
N TYR A 108 -12.14 9.94 2.68
CA TYR A 108 -12.50 11.33 2.42
C TYR A 108 -13.03 11.52 0.98
N GLU A 109 -12.36 10.96 -0.02
CA GLU A 109 -12.80 11.03 -1.42
C GLU A 109 -14.13 10.30 -1.67
N LEU A 110 -14.43 9.27 -0.88
CA LEU A 110 -15.68 8.53 -0.96
C LEU A 110 -16.87 9.26 -0.31
N ARG A 111 -16.63 10.37 0.38
CA ARG A 111 -17.70 11.20 0.95
C ARG A 111 -18.59 11.68 -0.21
N PRO A 112 -19.89 11.30 -0.26
CA PRO A 112 -20.80 11.89 -1.23
C PRO A 112 -20.78 13.39 -1.03
N ASP A 113 -20.35 14.11 -2.08
CA ASP A 113 -20.35 15.57 -2.14
C ASP A 113 -21.74 16.07 -1.79
N SER A 114 -21.94 16.49 -0.54
CA SER A 114 -23.20 17.10 -0.10
C SER A 114 -23.47 18.41 -0.84
N THR A 115 -22.44 18.96 -1.49
CA THR A 115 -22.48 20.15 -2.35
C THR A 115 -23.06 19.87 -3.74
N MET A 116 -23.04 18.61 -4.20
CA MET A 116 -23.67 18.15 -5.43
C MET A 116 -25.09 17.64 -5.18
N MET A 117 -25.82 18.26 -4.23
CA MET A 117 -27.29 18.21 -4.30
C MET A 117 -27.65 18.74 -5.69
N PRO A 118 -28.14 17.89 -6.62
CA PRO A 118 -28.55 18.37 -7.92
C PRO A 118 -29.59 19.42 -7.59
N LYS A 119 -29.32 20.71 -7.92
CA LYS A 119 -30.25 21.81 -7.69
C LYS A 119 -31.58 21.29 -8.13
N ARG A 120 -32.41 20.89 -7.15
CA ARG A 120 -33.64 20.15 -7.40
C ARG A 120 -34.42 21.19 -8.13
N LYS A 121 -34.43 21.13 -9.47
CA LYS A 121 -35.23 22.02 -10.31
C LYS A 121 -36.58 21.85 -9.66
N ARG A 122 -37.00 22.85 -8.90
CA ARG A 122 -38.34 22.92 -8.35
C ARG A 122 -39.15 22.81 -9.62
N ARG A 123 -39.63 21.60 -9.91
CA ARG A 123 -40.84 21.42 -10.67
C ARG A 123 -41.83 22.14 -9.79
N THR A 124 -41.96 23.45 -10.03
CA THR A 124 -43.22 24.13 -9.87
C THR A 124 -44.20 23.15 -10.49
N PHE A 125 -44.99 22.51 -9.64
CA PHE A 125 -46.24 21.92 -10.06
C PHE A 125 -47.03 23.11 -10.61
N THR A 126 -46.79 23.46 -11.86
CA THR A 126 -47.81 24.11 -12.67
C THR A 126 -48.93 23.08 -12.70
N LEU A 127 -50.01 23.38 -11.99
CA LEU A 127 -51.29 22.71 -12.13
C LEU A 127 -51.67 22.81 -13.61
N VAL A 128 -51.27 21.82 -14.41
CA VAL A 128 -51.77 21.70 -15.77
C VAL A 128 -53.19 21.16 -15.64
N SER A 129 -54.12 22.06 -15.88
CA SER A 129 -55.53 21.81 -16.15
C SER A 129 -55.75 20.51 -16.95
N PRO A 130 -56.73 19.67 -16.58
CA PRO A 130 -57.08 18.45 -17.30
C PRO A 130 -57.93 18.81 -18.52
N LEU A 131 -57.34 19.41 -19.55
CA LEU A 131 -58.03 19.68 -20.82
C LEU A 131 -57.05 19.92 -21.98
N ALA A 132 -56.22 18.94 -22.26
CA ALA A 132 -55.51 18.84 -23.54
C ALA A 132 -55.24 17.38 -23.91
N VAL A 133 -56.29 16.56 -23.82
CA VAL A 133 -56.41 15.36 -24.64
C VAL A 133 -56.82 15.84 -26.04
N ALA A 134 -55.89 15.86 -26.99
CA ALA A 134 -56.14 15.54 -28.39
C ALA A 134 -54.93 15.88 -29.28
N LYS A 135 -54.57 14.89 -30.12
CA LYS A 135 -53.73 15.01 -31.32
C LYS A 135 -52.22 15.11 -31.10
N ARG A 136 -51.54 13.98 -31.23
CA ARG A 136 -50.88 13.62 -32.51
C ARG A 136 -50.25 12.24 -32.45
N THR A 137 -50.92 11.32 -33.13
CA THR A 137 -50.42 10.04 -33.62
C THR A 137 -49.53 10.23 -34.84
N LEU A 138 -48.44 9.44 -34.86
CA LEU A 138 -47.86 8.74 -36.01
C LEU A 138 -47.39 9.55 -37.24
N THR A 139 -46.08 9.57 -37.46
CA THR A 139 -45.51 9.19 -38.76
C THR A 139 -44.18 8.46 -38.61
N SER A 140 -44.07 7.41 -39.41
CA SER A 140 -43.05 6.38 -39.50
C SER A 140 -41.92 6.73 -40.47
N VAL A 141 -40.73 6.15 -40.20
CA VAL A 141 -39.82 5.49 -41.16
C VAL A 141 -39.32 6.30 -42.38
N SER A 142 -38.01 6.55 -42.44
CA SER A 142 -37.12 6.03 -43.51
C SER A 142 -35.70 6.61 -43.48
N ARG A 143 -34.73 5.69 -43.65
CA ARG A 143 -33.48 5.75 -44.45
C ARG A 143 -32.69 7.08 -44.50
N ALA A 144 -31.39 7.01 -44.26
CA ALA A 144 -30.39 6.66 -45.27
C ALA A 144 -28.96 6.94 -44.75
N ALA A 145 -28.04 6.09 -45.18
CA ALA A 145 -26.61 6.27 -45.08
C ALA A 145 -26.14 7.56 -45.79
N ALA A 146 -25.14 8.23 -45.22
CA ALA A 146 -24.22 9.05 -45.98
C ALA A 146 -22.85 9.08 -45.28
N SER A 147 -21.90 8.46 -45.96
CA SER A 147 -20.46 8.58 -45.86
C SER A 147 -19.96 9.99 -46.22
N LEU A 148 -18.66 10.23 -45.95
CA LEU A 148 -17.81 11.38 -46.32
C LEU A 148 -17.98 12.58 -45.36
N SER A 149 -16.96 13.30 -44.91
CA SER A 149 -15.64 13.66 -45.45
C SER A 149 -14.79 14.15 -44.26
N ARG A 150 -13.57 13.66 -44.03
CA ARG A 150 -12.29 14.18 -44.57
C ARG A 150 -12.14 15.71 -44.50
N ARG A 151 -11.27 16.16 -43.57
CA ARG A 151 -10.28 17.27 -43.59
C ARG A 151 -9.50 17.15 -42.26
N ASP A 152 -8.22 16.75 -42.19
CA ASP A 152 -6.97 17.45 -42.59
C ASP A 152 -6.98 18.93 -42.15
N LEU A 153 -5.99 19.58 -41.53
CA LEU A 153 -4.56 19.41 -41.20
C LEU A 153 -4.34 20.46 -40.07
N SER A 154 -3.44 20.31 -39.08
CA SER A 154 -2.03 20.72 -39.14
C SER A 154 -1.36 20.38 -37.79
N ASP A 155 -0.27 19.62 -37.76
CA ASP A 155 1.13 19.99 -38.01
C ASP A 155 1.81 20.62 -36.76
N ALA A 156 2.53 19.78 -36.01
CA ALA A 156 3.59 20.21 -35.10
C ALA A 156 4.72 19.18 -35.12
N ARG A 157 5.73 19.51 -35.92
CA ARG A 157 7.00 18.80 -36.11
C ARG A 157 7.79 18.69 -34.81
N GLY A 158 8.33 17.51 -34.54
CA GLY A 158 9.38 17.25 -33.56
C GLY A 158 10.31 16.12 -34.05
N PRO A 159 11.64 16.26 -33.95
CA PRO A 159 12.58 15.50 -34.75
C PRO A 159 12.79 14.05 -34.27
N ARG A 160 12.57 13.10 -35.18
CA ARG A 160 12.93 11.68 -35.02
C ARG A 160 14.44 11.50 -35.07
N SER A 161 15.02 11.14 -33.92
CA SER A 161 16.36 10.59 -33.80
C SER A 161 16.43 9.24 -34.53
N LYS A 162 17.45 9.09 -35.39
CA LYS A 162 17.84 7.82 -36.01
C LYS A 162 18.81 7.11 -35.05
N LEU A 163 18.42 5.95 -34.55
CA LEU A 163 19.32 4.93 -33.98
C LEU A 163 19.11 3.69 -34.87
N VAL A 164 19.95 3.46 -35.87
CA VAL A 164 21.22 2.71 -35.80
C VAL A 164 21.01 1.35 -35.15
N ASP A 165 20.60 0.39 -35.99
CA ASP A 165 20.80 -1.04 -35.79
C ASP A 165 22.28 -1.33 -35.54
N SER A 166 22.59 -1.87 -34.37
CA SER A 166 23.89 -2.48 -34.11
C SER A 166 23.67 -3.90 -33.62
N LYS A 167 23.71 -4.83 -34.58
CA LYS A 167 23.89 -6.26 -34.34
C LYS A 167 25.18 -6.46 -33.57
N ARG A 168 25.09 -6.90 -32.32
CA ARG A 168 26.24 -7.43 -31.58
C ARG A 168 26.02 -8.91 -31.30
N SER A 169 26.75 -9.69 -32.09
CA SER A 169 27.10 -11.08 -31.86
C SER A 169 27.59 -11.26 -30.43
N VAL A 170 26.99 -12.20 -29.70
CA VAL A 170 27.50 -12.68 -28.41
C VAL A 170 28.07 -14.05 -28.67
N ASP A 171 29.41 -14.13 -28.63
CA ASP A 171 30.18 -15.36 -28.60
C ASP A 171 29.91 -16.11 -27.30
N GLU A 172 29.48 -17.35 -27.47
CA GLU A 172 29.22 -18.33 -26.43
C GLU A 172 30.55 -18.95 -25.98
N THR A 173 31.16 -18.41 -24.91
CA THR A 173 32.34 -19.03 -24.29
C THR A 173 31.89 -19.92 -23.14
N GLN A 174 31.91 -21.23 -23.39
CA GLN A 174 31.71 -22.29 -22.39
C GLN A 174 32.76 -22.17 -21.28
N GLN A 175 32.33 -21.85 -20.06
CA GLN A 175 33.13 -21.99 -18.84
C GLN A 175 32.76 -23.28 -18.09
N LYS A 176 33.74 -24.17 -18.02
CA LYS A 176 33.80 -25.43 -17.28
C LYS A 176 33.81 -25.16 -15.76
N PRO A 177 33.00 -25.84 -14.94
CA PRO A 177 33.05 -25.66 -13.49
C PRO A 177 34.28 -26.36 -12.87
N PRO A 178 34.95 -25.74 -11.88
CA PRO A 178 36.05 -26.34 -11.15
C PRO A 178 35.58 -27.34 -10.08
N VAL A 179 36.37 -28.39 -9.95
CA VAL A 179 36.28 -29.52 -9.02
C VAL A 179 36.27 -29.05 -7.56
N ALA A 180 35.33 -29.57 -6.77
CA ALA A 180 35.23 -29.33 -5.34
C ALA A 180 36.34 -30.07 -4.55
N PRO A 181 36.96 -29.45 -3.53
CA PRO A 181 37.84 -30.15 -2.61
C PRO A 181 37.06 -30.95 -1.55
N SER A 182 37.41 -32.23 -1.45
CA SER A 182 36.97 -33.19 -0.44
C SER A 182 37.28 -32.73 1.00
N LEU A 183 36.27 -32.80 1.88
CA LEU A 183 36.42 -32.63 3.32
C LEU A 183 36.92 -33.92 4.00
N PRO A 184 37.78 -33.82 5.03
CA PRO A 184 38.27 -34.96 5.79
C PRO A 184 37.25 -35.47 6.82
N ALA A 185 37.19 -36.80 6.90
CA ALA A 185 36.46 -37.58 7.89
C ALA A 185 36.88 -37.24 9.34
N LYS A 186 35.88 -37.04 10.21
CA LYS A 186 35.99 -37.12 11.67
C LYS A 186 34.95 -38.14 12.13
N LYS A 187 35.39 -39.36 12.44
CA LYS A 187 35.71 -39.88 13.78
C LYS A 187 34.47 -40.05 14.67
N ASP A 188 34.05 -41.30 14.66
CA ASP A 188 33.15 -41.99 15.57
C ASP A 188 33.32 -41.51 17.02
N THR A 189 32.23 -41.05 17.61
CA THR A 189 32.08 -40.96 19.06
C THR A 189 30.99 -41.96 19.44
N THR A 190 31.44 -43.14 19.84
CA THR A 190 30.69 -44.16 20.56
C THR A 190 30.07 -43.54 21.81
N LEU A 191 28.74 -43.40 21.81
CA LEU A 191 27.95 -43.20 23.02
C LEU A 191 27.05 -44.42 23.23
N THR A 192 27.46 -45.16 24.25
CA THR A 192 26.76 -46.13 25.08
C THR A 192 25.24 -46.06 25.04
N ALA A 193 24.65 -47.20 24.69
CA ALA A 193 23.24 -47.52 24.83
C ALA A 193 22.81 -47.47 26.31
N SER A 194 21.74 -46.72 26.58
CA SER A 194 20.84 -47.01 27.69
C SER A 194 19.45 -47.22 27.09
N ALA A 195 18.96 -48.45 27.25
CA ALA A 195 17.59 -48.85 27.00
C ALA A 195 16.64 -48.24 28.05
N VAL A 196 15.33 -48.45 27.84
CA VAL A 196 14.15 -47.93 28.58
C VAL A 196 13.66 -46.61 27.95
N GLU A 197 12.45 -46.43 27.41
CA GLU A 197 11.14 -47.07 27.66
C GLU A 197 10.24 -46.96 26.41
N ILE A 198 9.25 -47.85 26.33
CA ILE A 198 8.31 -48.06 25.23
C ILE A 198 7.37 -46.84 25.11
N GLY A 199 7.52 -46.05 24.04
CA GLY A 199 6.55 -45.04 23.63
C GLY A 199 5.42 -45.63 22.78
N PRO A 200 4.19 -45.09 22.84
CA PRO A 200 3.04 -45.59 22.08
C PRO A 200 3.24 -45.38 20.56
N PRO A 201 2.56 -46.20 19.73
CA PRO A 201 2.82 -46.27 18.30
C PRO A 201 2.37 -44.99 17.58
N VAL A 202 3.30 -44.36 16.86
CA VAL A 202 3.10 -43.20 15.96
C VAL A 202 2.42 -43.64 14.65
N MET A 203 1.28 -44.33 14.75
CA MET A 203 0.49 -44.81 13.61
C MET A 203 -0.98 -44.40 13.73
N ALA A 204 -1.21 -43.10 13.95
CA ALA A 204 -2.54 -42.51 13.80
C ALA A 204 -2.46 -41.00 13.51
N LEU A 205 -1.59 -40.57 12.59
CA LEU A 205 -1.85 -39.33 11.84
C LEU A 205 -2.96 -39.63 10.83
N ALA A 206 -4.15 -39.87 11.38
CA ALA A 206 -5.38 -39.98 10.64
C ALA A 206 -5.54 -38.71 9.81
N ARG A 207 -5.54 -38.91 8.49
CA ARG A 207 -6.10 -38.04 7.45
C ARG A 207 -6.92 -36.88 8.04
N LEU A 208 -6.24 -35.77 8.37
CA LEU A 208 -6.91 -34.49 8.56
C LEU A 208 -7.46 -34.15 7.18
N ARG A 209 -8.69 -34.59 6.93
CA ARG A 209 -9.50 -34.20 5.77
C ARG A 209 -9.42 -32.68 5.75
N ARG A 210 -8.69 -32.12 4.78
CA ARG A 210 -8.76 -30.69 4.49
C ARG A 210 -10.25 -30.38 4.41
N PRO A 211 -10.82 -29.56 5.31
CA PRO A 211 -12.20 -29.18 5.18
C PRO A 211 -12.34 -28.60 3.77
N SER A 212 -13.35 -29.08 3.04
CA SER A 212 -13.67 -28.50 1.74
C SER A 212 -13.73 -26.98 1.89
N ILE A 213 -13.20 -26.25 0.92
CA ILE A 213 -13.24 -24.77 0.90
C ILE A 213 -14.65 -24.29 1.25
N ALA A 214 -15.69 -24.97 0.76
CA ALA A 214 -17.09 -24.69 1.06
C ALA A 214 -17.43 -24.72 2.58
N VAL A 215 -16.84 -25.62 3.36
CA VAL A 215 -17.09 -25.74 4.82
C VAL A 215 -16.42 -24.58 5.57
N ALA A 216 -15.20 -24.20 5.18
CA ALA A 216 -14.54 -23.04 5.75
C ALA A 216 -15.32 -21.75 5.45
N TYR A 217 -15.83 -21.63 4.22
CA TYR A 217 -16.70 -20.53 3.80
C TYR A 217 -18.01 -20.47 4.60
N ALA A 218 -18.69 -21.62 4.78
CA ALA A 218 -19.95 -21.68 5.53
C ALA A 218 -19.76 -21.29 7.00
N ALA A 219 -18.66 -21.72 7.63
CA ALA A 219 -18.33 -21.36 9.01
C ALA A 219 -18.08 -19.85 9.15
N VAL A 220 -17.38 -19.24 8.19
CA VAL A 220 -17.20 -17.78 8.15
C VAL A 220 -18.56 -17.10 8.01
N LEU A 221 -19.38 -17.48 7.02
CA LEU A 221 -20.70 -16.88 6.80
C LEU A 221 -21.64 -16.99 8.01
N GLN A 222 -21.65 -18.11 8.74
CA GLN A 222 -22.46 -18.24 9.95
C GLN A 222 -22.07 -17.25 11.05
N VAL A 223 -20.77 -17.02 11.26
CA VAL A 223 -20.29 -16.02 12.22
C VAL A 223 -20.68 -14.61 11.77
N LEU A 224 -20.71 -14.36 10.46
CA LEU A 224 -21.05 -13.05 9.88
C LEU A 224 -22.55 -12.73 9.96
N MET A 225 -23.41 -13.72 9.78
CA MET A 225 -24.87 -13.54 9.75
C MET A 225 -25.51 -13.39 11.13
N LEU A 226 -24.80 -13.69 12.22
CA LEU A 226 -25.31 -13.53 13.60
C LEU A 226 -25.23 -12.09 14.13
N GLY A 227 -24.67 -11.15 13.36
CA GLY A 227 -24.64 -9.74 13.73
C GLY A 227 -26.02 -9.09 13.56
N LYS A 228 -26.60 -8.58 14.66
CA LYS A 228 -27.80 -7.72 14.61
C LYS A 228 -27.57 -6.58 13.60
N PRO A 229 -28.50 -6.31 12.66
CA PRO A 229 -28.32 -5.24 11.68
C PRO A 229 -28.17 -3.90 12.43
N PRO A 230 -27.16 -3.09 12.07
CA PRO A 230 -26.93 -1.82 12.74
C PRO A 230 -28.13 -0.89 12.54
N GLU A 231 -28.51 -0.21 13.62
CA GLU A 231 -29.47 0.90 13.63
C GLU A 231 -29.06 1.95 12.58
N ALA A 232 -30.04 2.70 12.09
CA ALA A 232 -30.01 3.51 10.88
C ALA A 232 -28.67 4.25 10.61
N PRO A 233 -28.25 4.37 9.34
CA PRO A 233 -26.97 4.98 8.94
C PRO A 233 -27.00 6.51 9.10
N ASP A 234 -27.12 6.99 10.34
CA ASP A 234 -27.08 8.40 10.63
C ASP A 234 -25.62 8.89 10.69
N MET A 235 -25.33 9.85 9.81
CA MET A 235 -24.20 10.80 9.89
C MET A 235 -22.77 10.23 9.92
N LEU A 236 -22.50 9.10 9.27
CA LEU A 236 -21.14 8.54 9.15
C LEU A 236 -20.10 9.50 8.53
N LEU A 237 -20.55 10.46 7.73
CA LEU A 237 -19.69 11.38 6.98
C LEU A 237 -19.30 12.65 7.73
N SER A 238 -19.91 12.93 8.88
CA SER A 238 -19.48 14.07 9.72
C SER A 238 -18.29 13.73 10.62
N VAL A 239 -17.79 12.49 10.58
CA VAL A 239 -16.79 11.98 11.53
C VAL A 239 -15.36 12.19 11.04
N ILE A 240 -15.14 12.28 9.72
CA ILE A 240 -13.79 12.50 9.17
C ILE A 240 -13.33 13.91 9.51
N LYS A 241 -12.32 14.02 10.38
CA LYS A 241 -11.70 15.28 10.74
C LYS A 241 -10.76 15.76 9.63
N GLU A 242 -10.96 17.00 9.17
CA GLU A 242 -10.13 17.64 8.14
C GLU A 242 -8.69 17.86 8.64
N ASP A 243 -8.50 18.16 9.92
CA ASP A 243 -7.16 18.35 10.51
C ASP A 243 -6.30 17.07 10.42
N VAL A 244 -6.93 15.90 10.63
CA VAL A 244 -6.25 14.60 10.53
C VAL A 244 -5.86 14.31 9.08
N LEU A 245 -6.72 14.70 8.11
CA LEU A 245 -6.43 14.58 6.70
C LEU A 245 -5.26 15.48 6.30
N ALA A 246 -5.29 16.75 6.69
CA ALA A 246 -4.22 17.71 6.42
C ALA A 246 -2.88 17.21 7.00
N ALA A 247 -2.87 16.70 8.24
CA ALA A 247 -1.68 16.11 8.84
C ALA A 247 -1.18 14.89 8.06
N ALA A 248 -2.08 14.01 7.61
CA ALA A 248 -1.72 12.86 6.76
C ALA A 248 -1.12 13.31 5.42
N GLU A 249 -1.70 14.30 4.75
CA GLU A 249 -1.19 14.86 3.49
C GLU A 249 0.19 15.50 3.65
N VAL A 250 0.41 16.25 4.73
CA VAL A 250 1.73 16.80 5.08
C VAL A 250 2.75 15.67 5.24
N ARG A 251 2.44 14.62 6.01
CA ARG A 251 3.38 13.51 6.18
C ARG A 251 3.69 12.77 4.87
N ARG A 252 2.67 12.51 4.04
CA ARG A 252 2.83 11.89 2.71
C ARG A 252 3.68 12.75 1.79
N SER A 253 3.39 14.06 1.71
CA SER A 253 4.14 14.99 0.85
C SER A 253 5.61 15.08 1.26
N GLN A 254 5.90 15.14 2.57
CA GLN A 254 7.29 15.13 3.07
C GLN A 254 8.03 13.84 2.70
N ARG A 255 7.39 12.67 2.83
CA ARG A 255 8.00 11.40 2.40
C ARG A 255 8.25 11.37 0.89
N LEU A 256 7.28 11.80 0.09
CA LEU A 256 7.45 11.84 -1.37
C LEU A 256 8.55 12.82 -1.78
N GLN A 257 8.63 13.98 -1.14
CA GLN A 257 9.70 14.95 -1.36
C GLN A 257 11.07 14.36 -1.01
N PHE A 258 11.19 13.66 0.12
CA PHE A 258 12.41 12.95 0.49
C PHE A 258 12.82 11.93 -0.58
N ILE A 259 11.87 11.08 -1.04
CA ILE A 259 12.12 10.07 -2.08
C ILE A 259 12.56 10.72 -3.39
N GLU A 260 11.88 11.77 -3.84
CA GLU A 260 12.18 12.45 -5.09
C GLU A 260 13.57 13.10 -5.07
N ILE A 261 13.91 13.80 -3.98
CA ILE A 261 15.21 14.44 -3.81
C ILE A 261 16.32 13.38 -3.76
N LEU A 262 16.10 12.29 -3.02
CA LEU A 262 17.06 11.20 -2.90
C LEU A 262 17.29 10.51 -4.25
N GLN A 263 16.22 10.22 -5.00
CA GLN A 263 16.32 9.64 -6.33
C GLN A 263 17.09 10.55 -7.27
N ARG A 264 16.80 11.86 -7.25
CA ARG A 264 17.53 12.84 -8.06
C ARG A 264 19.02 12.88 -7.73
N ALA A 265 19.38 12.83 -6.44
CA ALA A 265 20.77 12.76 -6.00
C ALA A 265 21.45 11.46 -6.49
N TYR A 266 20.75 10.33 -6.42
CA TYR A 266 21.25 9.04 -6.91
C TYR A 266 21.45 9.03 -8.43
N ASP A 267 20.50 9.59 -9.19
CA ASP A 267 20.58 9.72 -10.65
C ASP A 267 21.77 10.60 -11.08
N PHE A 268 22.06 11.66 -10.33
CA PHE A 268 23.26 12.47 -10.56
C PHE A 268 24.54 11.66 -10.40
N GLN A 269 24.63 10.81 -9.36
CA GLN A 269 25.83 10.00 -9.13
C GLN A 269 25.98 8.90 -10.19
N THR A 270 24.92 8.16 -10.48
CA THR A 270 24.94 7.06 -11.45
C THR A 270 25.13 7.56 -12.89
N GLY A 271 24.52 8.69 -13.24
CA GLY A 271 24.70 9.36 -14.53
C GLY A 271 26.14 9.84 -14.77
N LEU A 272 26.88 10.21 -13.71
CA LEU A 272 28.30 10.52 -13.79
C LEU A 272 29.16 9.27 -14.04
N CYS A 273 28.77 8.11 -13.49
CA CYS A 273 29.48 6.84 -13.71
C CYS A 273 29.22 6.22 -15.09
N ALA A 274 27.99 6.33 -15.61
CA ALA A 274 27.60 5.71 -16.89
C ALA A 274 28.25 6.38 -18.12
N LYS A 275 28.54 7.69 -18.04
CA LYS A 275 29.24 8.44 -19.11
C LYS A 275 30.75 8.33 -18.94
N GLY A 276 31.26 7.10 -19.06
CA GLY A 276 32.69 6.84 -19.09
C GLY A 276 33.37 7.66 -20.20
N ARG A 277 34.10 8.70 -19.79
CA ARG A 277 35.01 9.53 -20.61
C ARG A 277 34.29 10.38 -21.68
N GLN A 278 34.38 11.69 -21.52
CA GLN A 278 34.05 12.75 -22.49
C GLN A 278 32.59 13.24 -22.57
N ALA A 279 31.88 13.35 -21.44
CA ALA A 279 30.82 14.36 -21.40
C ALA A 279 31.48 15.76 -21.51
N PRO A 280 31.05 16.62 -22.46
CA PRO A 280 31.60 17.97 -22.59
C PRO A 280 31.48 18.67 -21.23
N LYS A 281 32.51 19.43 -20.86
CA LYS A 281 32.60 20.25 -19.65
C LYS A 281 31.54 21.36 -19.65
N VAL A 282 30.27 20.99 -19.70
CA VAL A 282 29.16 21.87 -19.40
C VAL A 282 29.21 22.02 -17.89
N ARG A 283 29.90 23.08 -17.49
CA ARG A 283 30.17 23.59 -16.14
C ARG A 283 28.86 24.01 -15.45
N THR A 284 27.79 23.25 -15.64
CA THR A 284 26.52 23.38 -14.94
C THR A 284 26.73 22.91 -13.52
N LYS A 285 27.13 23.88 -12.70
CA LYS A 285 26.79 24.03 -11.29
C LYS A 285 26.80 22.74 -10.47
N ARG A 286 27.88 22.56 -9.70
CA ARG A 286 27.99 21.67 -8.53
C ARG A 286 26.84 21.83 -7.51
N PHE A 287 26.05 22.90 -7.62
CA PHE A 287 24.84 23.18 -6.85
C PHE A 287 23.68 22.17 -7.06
N GLY A 288 23.78 21.22 -8.00
CA GLY A 288 22.70 20.23 -8.18
C GLY A 288 22.73 19.06 -7.19
N PHE A 289 23.91 18.45 -7.04
CA PHE A 289 24.06 17.20 -6.29
C PHE A 289 24.18 17.43 -4.78
N GLN A 290 25.07 18.33 -4.36
CA GLN A 290 25.31 18.56 -2.94
C GLN A 290 24.06 19.14 -2.27
N ASP A 291 23.41 20.12 -2.91
CA ASP A 291 22.16 20.71 -2.40
C ASP A 291 21.04 19.67 -2.28
N ALA A 292 20.95 18.70 -3.21
CA ALA A 292 19.99 17.61 -3.12
C ALA A 292 20.30 16.65 -1.96
N ILE A 293 21.58 16.27 -1.78
CA ILE A 293 22.00 15.46 -0.63
C ILE A 293 21.72 16.18 0.67
N ASP A 294 22.13 17.43 0.81
CA ASP A 294 21.94 18.23 2.02
C ASP A 294 20.44 18.37 2.35
N SER A 295 19.60 18.54 1.33
CA SER A 295 18.14 18.58 1.48
C SER A 295 17.56 17.23 1.93
N ALA A 296 17.99 16.11 1.32
CA ALA A 296 17.53 14.78 1.70
C ALA A 296 17.96 14.43 3.14
N VAL A 297 19.20 14.74 3.51
CA VAL A 297 19.72 14.56 4.86
C VAL A 297 19.00 15.46 5.85
N GLY A 298 18.73 16.72 5.48
CA GLY A 298 17.91 17.63 6.28
C GLY A 298 16.52 17.05 6.57
N LEU A 299 15.80 16.61 5.53
CA LEU A 299 14.49 15.96 5.67
C LEU A 299 14.55 14.68 6.52
N TYR A 300 15.60 13.89 6.37
CA TYR A 300 15.82 12.69 7.20
C TYR A 300 15.91 13.03 8.68
N HIS A 301 16.50 14.17 9.07
CA HIS A 301 16.66 14.56 10.48
C HIS A 301 15.55 15.45 11.04
N MET A 302 14.71 16.05 10.21
CA MET A 302 13.61 16.93 10.65
C MET A 302 12.31 16.18 10.97
N SER A 303 12.22 14.90 10.63
CA SER A 303 10.96 14.20 10.47
C SER A 303 10.69 13.11 11.51
N ASP A 304 10.57 13.52 12.77
CA ASP A 304 10.16 12.60 13.85
C ASP A 304 8.76 11.99 13.60
N GLU A 305 7.91 12.68 12.83
CA GLU A 305 6.53 12.26 12.61
C GLU A 305 6.25 11.55 11.27
N CYS A 306 7.18 11.55 10.31
CA CYS A 306 6.89 11.08 8.95
C CYS A 306 7.36 9.66 8.64
N ALA A 307 7.91 8.94 9.62
CA ALA A 307 8.49 7.60 9.45
C ALA A 307 9.55 7.51 8.33
N ILE A 308 10.26 8.60 8.02
CA ILE A 308 11.34 8.57 7.02
C ILE A 308 12.47 7.64 7.47
N HIS A 309 12.75 7.57 8.77
CA HIS A 309 13.68 6.60 9.35
C HIS A 309 13.29 5.15 9.06
N ASP A 310 12.07 4.74 9.42
CA ASP A 310 11.58 3.37 9.17
C ASP A 310 11.45 3.09 7.67
N TYR A 311 11.17 4.09 6.82
CA TYR A 311 11.21 3.96 5.36
C TYR A 311 12.61 3.60 4.85
N VAL A 312 13.63 4.35 5.26
CA VAL A 312 15.03 4.10 4.86
C VAL A 312 15.50 2.72 5.33
N GLU A 313 15.03 2.25 6.47
CA GLU A 313 15.39 0.93 7.00
C GLU A 313 14.66 -0.24 6.32
N THR A 314 13.39 -0.06 5.95
CA THR A 314 12.50 -1.20 5.60
C THR A 314 12.00 -1.21 4.16
N ALA A 315 12.08 -0.10 3.44
CA ALA A 315 11.43 0.06 2.15
C ALA A 315 12.32 0.70 1.07
N LEU A 316 13.37 1.43 1.45
CA LEU A 316 14.33 1.97 0.50
C LEU A 316 15.12 0.84 -0.17
N ASP A 317 15.39 0.98 -1.46
CA ASP A 317 16.21 0.04 -2.20
C ASP A 317 17.62 -0.05 -1.57
N PRO A 318 18.18 -1.26 -1.36
CA PRO A 318 19.48 -1.43 -0.70
C PRO A 318 20.62 -0.66 -1.38
N THR A 319 20.60 -0.52 -2.72
CA THR A 319 21.64 0.21 -3.45
C THR A 319 21.59 1.71 -3.20
N ILE A 320 20.38 2.28 -3.12
CA ILE A 320 20.14 3.68 -2.78
C ILE A 320 20.45 3.91 -1.29
N GLN A 321 20.15 2.93 -0.43
CA GLN A 321 20.50 2.98 0.99
C GLN A 321 22.01 3.03 1.18
N ASP A 322 22.78 2.16 0.53
CA ASP A 322 24.24 2.14 0.59
C ASP A 322 24.85 3.45 0.07
N PHE A 323 24.23 4.07 -0.94
CA PHE A 323 24.58 5.40 -1.41
C PHE A 323 24.33 6.49 -0.34
N LEU A 324 23.20 6.44 0.35
CA LEU A 324 22.79 7.47 1.32
C LEU A 324 23.59 7.41 2.63
N VAL A 325 23.93 6.21 3.11
CA VAL A 325 24.55 5.98 4.43
C VAL A 325 25.83 6.80 4.67
N PRO A 326 26.79 6.93 3.73
CA PRO A 326 27.97 7.78 3.91
C PRO A 326 27.63 9.24 4.23
N PHE A 327 26.60 9.80 3.59
CA PHE A 327 26.18 11.18 3.80
C PHE A 327 25.50 11.37 5.16
N LEU A 328 24.68 10.40 5.58
CA LEU A 328 24.08 10.40 6.93
C LEU A 328 25.15 10.32 8.03
N LYS A 329 26.24 9.59 7.80
CA LYS A 329 27.37 9.49 8.76
C LYS A 329 28.22 10.76 8.79
N ALA A 330 28.43 11.39 7.64
CA ALA A 330 29.21 12.63 7.52
C ALA A 330 28.45 13.84 8.07
N TYR A 331 27.12 13.76 8.14
CA TYR A 331 26.29 14.81 8.69
C TYR A 331 26.47 14.95 10.20
N VAL A 332 27.35 15.87 10.58
CA VAL A 332 27.40 16.40 11.94
C VAL A 332 26.25 17.38 12.04
N LYS A 333 25.15 16.99 12.72
CA LYS A 333 24.02 17.89 13.00
C LYS A 333 24.61 19.20 13.54
N PRO A 334 24.50 20.34 12.82
CA PRO A 334 24.91 21.61 13.40
C PRO A 334 24.12 21.75 14.69
N VAL A 335 24.88 21.83 15.76
CA VAL A 335 24.46 21.53 17.12
C VAL A 335 23.30 22.45 17.53
N TRP A 336 22.08 21.97 17.38
CA TRP A 336 20.93 22.35 18.21
C TRP A 336 20.92 21.35 19.37
N LEU A 337 21.39 21.77 20.53
CA LEU A 337 21.99 21.00 21.64
C LEU A 337 21.22 19.84 22.33
N ASN A 338 20.07 19.33 21.86
CA ASN A 338 19.18 18.54 22.76
C ASN A 338 18.76 17.08 22.41
N GLU A 339 19.26 16.42 21.35
CA GLU A 339 18.60 15.16 20.88
C GLU A 339 19.49 13.90 20.63
N GLN A 340 20.65 13.76 21.28
CA GLN A 340 21.59 12.65 20.96
C GLN A 340 21.20 11.21 21.43
N ARG A 341 19.99 10.95 21.95
CA ARG A 341 19.67 9.64 22.58
C ARG A 341 19.30 8.50 21.63
N TRP A 342 19.02 8.74 20.35
CA TRP A 342 18.48 7.70 19.45
C TRP A 342 19.54 6.82 18.75
N TRP A 343 20.69 7.39 18.35
CA TRP A 343 21.73 6.69 17.57
C TRP A 343 22.34 5.45 18.24
N HIS A 344 22.39 5.41 19.57
CA HIS A 344 22.94 4.26 20.30
C HIS A 344 22.07 3.00 20.23
N ARG A 345 20.79 3.10 19.81
CA ARG A 345 19.91 1.92 19.67
C ARG A 345 20.12 1.17 18.36
N LEU A 346 20.45 1.87 17.27
CA LEU A 346 20.64 1.27 15.93
C LEU A 346 21.93 0.44 15.80
N CYS A 347 22.99 0.80 16.52
CA CYS A 347 24.24 0.03 16.49
C CYS A 347 24.21 -1.27 17.31
N ARG A 348 23.16 -1.54 18.10
CA ARG A 348 23.07 -2.73 18.97
C ARG A 348 22.33 -3.92 18.36
N GLN A 349 21.64 -3.79 17.22
CA GLN A 349 20.88 -4.91 16.62
C GLN A 349 21.61 -5.66 15.48
N LYS A 350 22.87 -5.33 15.17
CA LYS A 350 23.70 -6.06 14.18
C LYS A 350 24.83 -6.89 14.81
N LYS A 351 24.71 -7.22 16.09
CA LYS A 351 25.52 -8.25 16.78
C LYS A 351 24.56 -9.31 17.30
#